data_AF-A0AB74HN38-F1
#
_entry.id   AF-A0AB74HN38-F1
#
_cell.length_a   1.000
_cell.length_b   1.000
_cell.length_c   1.000
_cell.angle_alpha   90.00
_cell.angle_beta   90.00
_cell.angle_gamma   90.00
#
_symmetry.space_group_name_H-M   'P 1'
#
loop_
_entity.id
_entity.type
_entity.pdbx_description
1 polymer ?
#
loop_
_entity_poly.entity_id
_entity_poly.type
_entity_poly.pdbx_seq_one_letter_code
_entity_poly.pdbx_strand_id
1 'polypeptide(L)'
;MWTAAKRTARFAVTAKWQLATLKWRLILLGIAVFVLFLVILIVGILDTLTGVQNEQPTDVPFDTAGGLQVSDQVLQYRGLVELELTKHGLADQTNLVLALMMQESGGRGNDPMQASESKCGRIGCITSPEESIVYGVEHFTSVFERANRDVQLTLQSYNFGGGFIDYVQENGGRYSKELAISFSQMMYQRVKHTGIYRCHRPSAVQHGACYGDIEYVDAVLKYLAPVAVADGVITKELLSGLHSPLAIPLNVTSRFGWRVVFGQRDNHTGIDFSCTPSDTIHAVKSGTVVYSGNRGPYGNLVQVRHDNYITAYAHLSRLGVQTGQQIEAGQALGYCGTTGRSSGNHLHFEIKTSEWSGHIDPAPVFGF
;
A
#
# COMPACT_ATOMS: atom_id res chain seq x y z
N MET A 1 -10.06 85.26 32.62
CA MET A 1 -9.05 84.34 33.20
C MET A 1 -9.63 83.08 33.87
N TRP A 2 -10.90 83.06 34.33
CA TRP A 2 -11.48 81.94 35.11
C TRP A 2 -11.95 80.70 34.28
N THR A 3 -12.17 80.86 32.98
CA THR A 3 -12.68 79.81 32.08
C THR A 3 -11.60 78.87 31.54
N ALA A 4 -10.36 79.36 31.36
CA ALA A 4 -9.23 78.56 30.91
C ALA A 4 -8.75 77.55 31.98
N ALA A 5 -8.69 77.98 33.25
CA ALA A 5 -8.30 77.15 34.38
C ALA A 5 -9.27 75.98 34.66
N LYS A 6 -10.58 76.17 34.42
CA LYS A 6 -11.59 75.10 34.55
C LYS A 6 -11.50 74.05 33.44
N ARG A 7 -11.08 74.44 32.22
CA ARG A 7 -10.86 73.51 31.10
C ARG A 7 -9.63 72.64 31.35
N THR A 8 -8.51 73.22 31.75
CA THR A 8 -7.28 72.47 32.06
C THR A 8 -7.45 71.52 33.26
N ALA A 9 -8.19 71.92 34.29
CA ALA A 9 -8.51 71.05 35.42
C ALA A 9 -9.37 69.83 35.01
N ARG A 10 -10.38 70.03 34.14
CA ARG A 10 -11.22 68.94 33.63
C ARG A 10 -10.44 67.94 32.76
N PHE A 11 -9.52 68.42 31.91
CA PHE A 11 -8.63 67.57 31.11
C PHE A 11 -7.64 66.76 31.98
N ALA A 12 -7.09 67.36 33.04
CA ALA A 12 -6.19 66.66 33.95
C ALA A 12 -6.90 65.55 34.75
N VAL A 13 -8.17 65.78 35.14
CA VAL A 13 -9.00 64.78 35.81
C VAL A 13 -9.35 63.63 34.86
N THR A 14 -9.80 63.92 33.63
CA THR A 14 -10.14 62.85 32.66
C THR A 14 -8.92 62.04 32.23
N ALA A 15 -7.74 62.66 32.06
CA ALA A 15 -6.50 61.95 31.77
C ALA A 15 -6.06 61.02 32.93
N LYS A 16 -6.20 61.46 34.19
CA LYS A 16 -5.95 60.60 35.36
C LYS A 16 -6.91 59.40 35.41
N TRP A 17 -8.19 59.59 35.10
CA TRP A 17 -9.17 58.50 35.01
C TRP A 17 -8.88 57.53 33.85
N GLN A 18 -8.44 58.02 32.70
CA GLN A 18 -8.04 57.16 31.57
C GLN A 18 -6.76 56.36 31.85
N LEU A 19 -5.77 56.96 32.52
CA LEU A 19 -4.57 56.25 32.96
C LEU A 19 -4.89 55.20 34.04
N ALA A 20 -5.80 55.50 34.97
CA ALA A 20 -6.25 54.54 35.98
C ALA A 20 -7.00 53.35 35.35
N THR A 21 -7.90 53.60 34.40
CA THR A 21 -8.63 52.54 33.70
C THR A 21 -7.74 51.71 32.78
N LEU A 22 -6.73 52.31 32.13
CA LEU A 22 -5.72 51.58 31.35
C LEU A 22 -4.86 50.68 32.25
N LYS A 23 -4.43 51.16 33.41
CA LYS A 23 -3.70 50.34 34.40
C LYS A 23 -4.51 49.13 34.84
N TRP A 24 -5.78 49.31 35.16
CA TRP A 24 -6.66 48.19 35.53
C TRP A 24 -6.86 47.19 34.38
N ARG A 25 -6.98 47.66 33.14
CA ARG A 25 -7.07 46.78 31.96
C ARG A 25 -5.80 45.96 31.74
N LEU A 26 -4.63 46.57 31.92
CA LEU A 26 -3.35 45.86 31.81
C LEU A 26 -3.15 44.84 32.94
N ILE A 27 -3.59 45.17 34.17
CA ILE A 27 -3.57 44.23 35.30
C ILE A 27 -4.50 43.05 35.02
N LEU A 28 -5.74 43.30 34.56
CA LEU A 28 -6.69 42.25 34.22
C LEU A 28 -6.21 41.38 33.06
N LEU A 29 -5.57 41.97 32.04
CA LEU A 29 -4.95 41.22 30.94
C LEU A 29 -3.80 40.35 31.45
N GLY A 30 -2.95 40.89 32.33
CA GLY A 30 -1.87 40.14 32.96
C GLY A 30 -2.37 38.95 33.79
N ILE A 31 -3.45 39.15 34.57
CA ILE A 31 -4.10 38.07 35.32
C ILE A 31 -4.67 37.02 34.37
N ALA A 32 -5.35 37.42 33.28
CA ALA A 32 -5.90 36.49 32.30
C ALA A 32 -4.82 35.65 31.61
N VAL A 33 -3.71 36.27 31.20
CA VAL A 33 -2.55 35.58 30.61
C VAL A 33 -1.89 34.64 31.62
N PHE A 34 -1.77 35.05 32.89
CA PHE A 34 -1.22 34.23 33.95
C PHE A 34 -2.12 33.02 34.27
N VAL A 35 -3.44 33.20 34.30
CA VAL A 35 -4.40 32.10 34.47
C VAL A 35 -4.35 31.15 33.27
N LEU A 36 -4.28 31.66 32.04
CA LEU A 36 -4.11 30.83 30.85
C LEU A 36 -2.81 30.02 30.90
N PHE A 37 -1.71 30.64 31.31
CA PHE A 37 -0.43 29.96 31.51
C PHE A 37 -0.54 28.87 32.58
N LEU A 38 -1.19 29.14 33.71
CA LEU A 38 -1.43 28.14 34.76
C LEU A 38 -2.31 26.99 34.27
N VAL A 39 -3.34 27.27 33.46
CA VAL A 39 -4.18 26.22 32.85
C VAL A 39 -3.35 25.36 31.91
N ILE A 40 -2.53 25.95 31.05
CA ILE A 40 -1.63 25.20 30.14
C ILE A 40 -0.64 24.35 30.95
N LEU A 41 -0.08 24.90 32.03
CA LEU A 41 0.86 24.20 32.89
C LEU A 41 0.19 23.06 33.66
N ILE A 42 -1.02 23.26 34.17
CA ILE A 42 -1.82 22.22 34.82
C ILE A 42 -2.25 21.14 33.82
N VAL A 43 -2.67 21.50 32.61
CA VAL A 43 -3.01 20.54 31.54
C VAL A 43 -1.77 19.73 31.15
N GLY A 44 -0.61 20.37 30.98
CA GLY A 44 0.65 19.67 30.69
C GLY A 44 1.11 18.76 31.82
N ILE A 45 0.96 19.17 33.08
CA ILE A 45 1.26 18.32 34.24
C ILE A 45 0.25 17.18 34.36
N LEU A 46 -1.04 17.45 34.11
CA LEU A 46 -2.08 16.42 34.10
C LEU A 46 -1.80 15.37 33.02
N ASP A 47 -1.39 15.78 31.82
CA ASP A 47 -0.95 14.90 30.73
C ASP A 47 0.22 13.99 31.15
N THR A 48 1.19 14.54 31.90
CA THR A 48 2.31 13.74 32.45
C THR A 48 1.93 12.83 33.62
N LEU A 49 0.89 13.15 34.39
CA LEU A 49 0.47 12.42 35.59
C LEU A 49 -0.64 11.40 35.35
N THR A 50 -1.52 11.62 34.35
CA THR A 50 -2.60 10.68 34.01
C THR A 50 -2.11 9.52 33.17
N GLY A 51 -0.89 9.58 32.63
CA GLY A 51 -0.34 8.49 31.83
C GLY A 51 -1.27 8.07 30.69
N VAL A 52 -2.14 8.97 30.22
CA VAL A 52 -2.82 8.79 28.95
C VAL A 52 -1.77 9.11 27.92
N GLN A 53 -0.94 8.11 27.65
CA GLN A 53 -0.33 8.03 26.35
C GLN A 53 -1.48 8.20 25.36
N ASN A 54 -1.49 9.29 24.61
CA ASN A 54 -2.07 9.24 23.27
C ASN A 54 -1.19 8.25 22.49
N GLU A 55 -1.36 6.97 22.80
CA GLU A 55 -1.12 5.89 21.87
C GLU A 55 -2.06 6.19 20.71
N GLN A 56 -1.51 6.88 19.72
CA GLN A 56 -1.84 6.56 18.36
C GLN A 56 -1.72 5.04 18.28
N PRO A 57 -2.81 4.29 18.05
CA PRO A 57 -2.79 2.84 18.22
C PRO A 57 -1.76 2.27 17.25
N THR A 58 -0.56 1.98 17.75
CA THR A 58 0.53 1.38 17.00
C THR A 58 0.41 -0.13 16.93
N ASP A 59 -0.51 -0.72 17.71
CA ASP A 59 -0.87 -2.12 17.64
C ASP A 59 -2.34 -2.25 17.18
N VAL A 60 -2.57 -1.95 15.90
CA VAL A 60 -3.79 -2.42 15.23
C VAL A 60 -3.58 -3.91 14.94
N PRO A 61 -4.42 -4.82 15.44
CA PRO A 61 -4.36 -6.22 15.04
C PRO A 61 -4.53 -6.29 13.51
N PHE A 62 -3.49 -6.72 12.80
CA PHE A 62 -3.56 -6.99 11.38
C PHE A 62 -3.95 -8.46 11.20
N ASP A 63 -5.09 -8.72 10.58
CA ASP A 63 -5.41 -10.07 10.11
C ASP A 63 -4.51 -10.41 8.92
N THR A 64 -3.47 -11.21 9.17
CA THR A 64 -2.51 -11.63 8.14
C THR A 64 -3.01 -12.79 7.26
N ALA A 65 -4.25 -13.26 7.45
CA ALA A 65 -4.84 -14.29 6.60
C ALA A 65 -5.18 -13.69 5.22
N GLY A 66 -4.40 -14.05 4.19
CA GLY A 66 -4.65 -13.67 2.79
C GLY A 66 -3.79 -12.55 2.22
N GLY A 67 -2.68 -12.15 2.87
CA GLY A 67 -1.75 -11.14 2.33
C GLY A 67 -2.29 -9.71 2.33
N LEU A 68 -3.31 -9.44 3.13
CA LEU A 68 -3.95 -8.13 3.27
C LEU A 68 -3.63 -7.55 4.65
N GLN A 69 -2.91 -6.43 4.71
CA GLN A 69 -2.58 -5.71 5.94
C GLN A 69 -3.48 -4.47 6.07
N VAL A 70 -4.68 -4.64 6.61
CA VAL A 70 -5.62 -3.53 6.86
C VAL A 70 -6.18 -3.61 8.28
N SER A 71 -6.72 -2.50 8.79
CA SER A 71 -7.28 -2.46 10.14
C SER A 71 -8.57 -3.30 10.26
N ASP A 72 -8.90 -3.76 11.46
CA ASP A 72 -10.20 -4.40 11.78
C ASP A 72 -11.41 -3.58 11.30
N GLN A 73 -11.30 -2.25 11.35
CA GLN A 73 -12.32 -1.32 10.91
C GLN A 73 -12.57 -1.34 9.39
N VAL A 74 -11.60 -1.83 8.61
CA VAL A 74 -11.77 -2.17 7.19
C VAL A 74 -12.28 -3.60 7.05
N LEU A 75 -11.72 -4.54 7.82
CA LEU A 75 -12.07 -5.97 7.73
C LEU A 75 -13.53 -6.27 8.03
N GLN A 76 -14.18 -5.50 8.91
CA GLN A 76 -15.63 -5.63 9.15
C GLN A 76 -16.47 -5.49 7.87
N TYR A 77 -15.96 -4.80 6.85
CA TYR A 77 -16.64 -4.60 5.57
C TYR A 77 -16.32 -5.66 4.52
N ARG A 78 -15.42 -6.61 4.81
CA ARG A 78 -14.99 -7.65 3.85
C ARG A 78 -16.16 -8.37 3.20
N GLY A 79 -17.12 -8.84 4.00
CA GLY A 79 -18.27 -9.57 3.49
C GLY A 79 -19.14 -8.76 2.53
N LEU A 80 -19.33 -7.46 2.81
CA LEU A 80 -20.10 -6.59 1.92
C LEU A 80 -19.31 -6.27 0.64
N VAL A 81 -18.02 -5.96 0.75
CA VAL A 81 -17.15 -5.70 -0.41
C VAL A 81 -17.11 -6.92 -1.34
N GLU A 82 -16.91 -8.12 -0.78
CA GLU A 82 -16.88 -9.37 -1.54
C GLU A 82 -18.24 -9.68 -2.20
N LEU A 83 -19.35 -9.44 -1.48
CA LEU A 83 -20.70 -9.59 -2.03
C LEU A 83 -20.92 -8.67 -3.23
N GLU A 84 -20.56 -7.39 -3.13
CA GLU A 84 -20.73 -6.43 -4.23
C GLU A 84 -19.82 -6.78 -5.41
N LEU A 85 -18.56 -7.12 -5.18
CA LEU A 85 -17.62 -7.55 -6.24
C LEU A 85 -18.08 -8.84 -6.95
N THR A 86 -18.71 -9.76 -6.22
CA THR A 86 -19.24 -11.01 -6.79
C THR A 86 -20.29 -10.75 -7.87
N LYS A 87 -21.09 -9.68 -7.75
CA LYS A 87 -22.07 -9.28 -8.77
C LYS A 87 -21.43 -8.97 -10.13
N HIS A 88 -20.13 -8.65 -10.12
CA HIS A 88 -19.34 -8.33 -11.31
C HIS A 88 -18.32 -9.42 -11.67
N GLY A 89 -18.32 -10.56 -10.95
CA GLY A 89 -17.34 -11.64 -11.17
C GLY A 89 -15.90 -11.25 -10.77
N LEU A 90 -15.75 -10.34 -9.80
CA LEU A 90 -14.47 -9.80 -9.34
C LEU A 90 -14.19 -10.12 -7.86
N ALA A 91 -14.74 -11.21 -7.33
CA ALA A 91 -14.55 -11.60 -5.93
C ALA A 91 -13.06 -11.77 -5.56
N ASP A 92 -12.21 -12.14 -6.52
CA ASP A 92 -10.75 -12.22 -6.40
C ASP A 92 -10.07 -10.86 -6.15
N GLN A 93 -10.77 -9.75 -6.41
CA GLN A 93 -10.29 -8.38 -6.16
C GLN A 93 -10.67 -7.84 -4.77
N THR A 94 -11.31 -8.64 -3.91
CA THR A 94 -11.75 -8.22 -2.56
C THR A 94 -10.63 -7.58 -1.76
N ASN A 95 -9.46 -8.22 -1.72
CA ASN A 95 -8.32 -7.67 -0.98
C ASN A 95 -7.89 -6.31 -1.56
N LEU A 96 -7.82 -6.15 -2.89
CA LEU A 96 -7.43 -4.91 -3.55
C LEU A 96 -8.36 -3.75 -3.18
N VAL A 97 -9.67 -4.00 -3.14
CA VAL A 97 -10.66 -2.99 -2.74
C VAL A 97 -10.58 -2.66 -1.25
N LEU A 98 -10.31 -3.64 -0.37
CA LEU A 98 -10.09 -3.37 1.05
C LEU A 98 -8.81 -2.56 1.29
N ALA A 99 -7.74 -2.83 0.55
CA ALA A 99 -6.52 -2.03 0.59
C ALA A 99 -6.75 -0.59 0.10
N LEU A 100 -7.57 -0.41 -0.93
CA LEU A 100 -8.01 0.90 -1.39
C LEU A 100 -8.80 1.61 -0.28
N MET A 101 -9.78 0.96 0.33
CA MET A 101 -10.55 1.51 1.46
C MET A 101 -9.66 1.90 2.65
N MET A 102 -8.63 1.10 2.92
CA MET A 102 -7.63 1.40 3.95
C MET A 102 -6.88 2.70 3.63
N GLN A 103 -6.50 2.91 2.37
CA GLN A 103 -5.82 4.14 1.94
C GLN A 103 -6.76 5.36 1.94
N GLU A 104 -8.04 5.19 1.62
CA GLU A 104 -9.02 6.28 1.58
C GLU A 104 -9.40 6.80 2.96
N SER A 105 -9.74 5.90 3.89
CA SER A 105 -10.26 6.30 5.20
C SER A 105 -9.76 5.45 6.36
N GLY A 106 -9.18 4.28 6.10
CA GLY A 106 -8.97 3.26 7.13
C GLY A 106 -10.29 2.63 7.59
N GLY A 107 -11.34 2.65 6.76
CA GLY A 107 -12.67 2.14 7.10
C GLY A 107 -13.48 3.07 8.02
N ARG A 108 -13.08 4.34 8.16
CA ARG A 108 -13.69 5.29 9.11
C ARG A 108 -14.76 6.15 8.47
N GLY A 109 -15.72 6.57 9.30
CA GLY A 109 -16.76 7.54 8.92
C GLY A 109 -17.87 6.94 8.08
N ASN A 110 -18.73 7.82 7.55
CA ASN A 110 -19.90 7.43 6.76
C ASN A 110 -19.58 7.16 5.28
N ASP A 111 -18.37 7.52 4.84
CA ASP A 111 -17.92 7.33 3.45
C ASP A 111 -16.54 6.64 3.43
N PRO A 112 -16.45 5.37 3.86
CA PRO A 112 -15.19 4.65 3.98
C PRO A 112 -14.42 4.47 2.66
N MET A 113 -15.09 4.48 1.51
CA MET A 113 -14.44 4.46 0.19
C MET A 113 -14.20 5.86 -0.39
N GLN A 114 -14.53 6.94 0.34
CA GLN A 114 -14.44 8.34 -0.14
C GLN A 114 -15.11 8.56 -1.50
N ALA A 115 -16.24 7.91 -1.74
CA ALA A 115 -16.87 7.85 -3.05
C ALA A 115 -17.87 9.00 -3.30
N SER A 116 -18.06 9.92 -2.34
CA SER A 116 -18.99 11.05 -2.49
C SER A 116 -18.66 11.93 -3.70
N GLU A 117 -17.39 12.26 -3.93
CA GLU A 117 -16.99 13.15 -5.03
C GLU A 117 -17.30 12.53 -6.40
N SER A 118 -17.07 11.23 -6.58
CA SER A 118 -17.42 10.52 -7.82
C SER A 118 -18.93 10.34 -7.99
N LYS A 119 -19.68 10.17 -6.89
CA LYS A 119 -21.15 10.00 -6.92
C LYS A 119 -21.91 11.28 -7.22
N CYS A 120 -21.56 12.37 -6.54
CA CYS A 120 -22.40 13.57 -6.47
C CYS A 120 -21.62 14.88 -6.61
N GLY A 121 -20.31 14.83 -6.83
CA GLY A 121 -19.47 16.00 -7.05
C GLY A 121 -19.17 16.84 -5.80
N ARG A 122 -19.46 16.35 -4.60
CA ARG A 122 -19.14 17.03 -3.33
C ARG A 122 -18.89 16.04 -2.19
N ILE A 123 -17.98 16.41 -1.29
CA ILE A 123 -17.66 15.63 -0.09
C ILE A 123 -18.91 15.52 0.82
N GLY A 124 -19.13 14.33 1.39
CA GLY A 124 -20.11 14.10 2.45
C GLY A 124 -21.57 13.97 2.00
N CYS A 125 -21.82 13.72 0.71
CA CYS A 125 -23.19 13.40 0.26
C CYS A 125 -23.59 11.95 0.55
N ILE A 126 -22.63 11.04 0.67
CA ILE A 126 -22.87 9.68 1.14
C ILE A 126 -22.95 9.70 2.66
N THR A 127 -24.05 9.16 3.20
CA THR A 127 -24.36 9.27 4.64
C THR A 127 -24.30 7.93 5.38
N SER A 128 -24.01 6.83 4.68
CA SER A 128 -23.87 5.51 5.30
C SER A 128 -22.70 4.71 4.69
N PRO A 129 -21.96 3.94 5.51
CA PRO A 129 -20.90 3.06 5.02
C PRO A 129 -21.36 2.09 3.93
N GLU A 130 -22.58 1.57 4.04
CA GLU A 130 -23.15 0.64 3.07
C GLU A 130 -23.31 1.30 1.70
N GLU A 131 -23.85 2.52 1.66
CA GLU A 131 -23.99 3.29 0.42
C GLU A 131 -22.63 3.63 -0.20
N SER A 132 -21.63 3.94 0.63
CA SER A 132 -20.25 4.18 0.20
C SER A 132 -19.64 2.94 -0.46
N ILE A 133 -19.84 1.77 0.16
CA ILE A 133 -19.27 0.50 -0.32
C ILE A 133 -19.94 0.06 -1.62
N VAL A 134 -21.27 0.08 -1.68
CA VAL A 134 -22.02 -0.31 -2.90
C VAL A 134 -21.60 0.55 -4.08
N TYR A 135 -21.63 1.87 -3.91
CA TYR A 135 -21.27 2.78 -5.00
C TYR A 135 -19.76 2.76 -5.29
N GLY A 136 -18.92 2.70 -4.25
CA GLY A 136 -17.46 2.68 -4.39
C GLY A 136 -16.96 1.43 -5.11
N VAL A 137 -17.56 0.26 -4.86
CA VAL A 137 -17.28 -0.99 -5.60
C VAL A 137 -17.75 -0.91 -7.04
N GLU A 138 -18.94 -0.34 -7.30
CA GLU A 138 -19.43 -0.11 -8.66
C GLU A 138 -18.50 0.82 -9.44
N HIS A 139 -18.08 1.92 -8.81
CA HIS A 139 -17.13 2.87 -9.39
C HIS A 139 -15.77 2.21 -9.67
N PHE A 140 -15.21 1.49 -8.69
CA PHE A 140 -13.96 0.74 -8.87
C PHE A 140 -14.07 -0.23 -10.05
N THR A 141 -15.16 -0.99 -10.14
CA THR A 141 -15.39 -1.96 -11.23
C THR A 141 -15.44 -1.27 -12.59
N SER A 142 -16.15 -0.14 -12.70
CA SER A 142 -16.21 0.65 -13.94
C SER A 142 -14.84 1.14 -14.38
N VAL A 143 -14.02 1.63 -13.44
CA VAL A 143 -12.65 2.08 -13.70
C VAL A 143 -11.76 0.90 -14.07
N PHE A 144 -11.90 -0.24 -13.39
CA PHE A 144 -11.11 -1.46 -13.61
C PHE A 144 -11.32 -2.02 -15.02
N GLU A 145 -12.57 -2.09 -15.50
CA GLU A 145 -12.86 -2.53 -16.86
C GLU A 145 -12.36 -1.53 -17.91
N ARG A 146 -12.55 -0.21 -17.69
CA ARG A 146 -12.01 0.82 -18.60
C ARG A 146 -10.49 0.80 -18.69
N ALA A 147 -9.82 0.45 -17.60
CA ALA A 147 -8.37 0.27 -17.53
C ALA A 147 -7.91 -1.08 -18.09
N ASN A 148 -8.79 -1.86 -18.73
CA ASN A 148 -8.50 -3.20 -19.24
C ASN A 148 -7.91 -4.12 -18.14
N ARG A 149 -8.43 -4.00 -16.93
CA ARG A 149 -8.05 -4.76 -15.73
C ARG A 149 -6.59 -4.57 -15.31
N ASP A 150 -5.95 -3.48 -15.74
CA ASP A 150 -4.65 -3.04 -15.24
C ASP A 150 -4.82 -2.43 -13.84
N VAL A 151 -4.29 -3.13 -12.82
CA VAL A 151 -4.41 -2.73 -11.41
C VAL A 151 -3.81 -1.35 -11.15
N GLN A 152 -2.63 -1.04 -11.70
CA GLN A 152 -1.95 0.22 -11.39
C GLN A 152 -2.66 1.40 -12.04
N LEU A 153 -3.10 1.23 -13.29
CA LEU A 153 -3.90 2.24 -13.98
C LEU A 153 -5.25 2.45 -13.30
N THR A 154 -5.88 1.38 -12.82
CA THR A 154 -7.16 1.45 -12.10
C THR A 154 -7.03 2.24 -10.81
N LEU A 155 -6.06 1.88 -9.97
CA LEU A 155 -5.83 2.55 -8.69
C LEU A 155 -5.54 4.04 -8.90
N GLN A 156 -4.62 4.36 -9.81
CA GLN A 156 -4.31 5.77 -10.06
C GLN A 156 -5.51 6.53 -10.66
N SER A 157 -6.32 5.88 -11.50
CA SER A 157 -7.52 6.50 -12.08
C SER A 157 -8.68 6.61 -11.10
N TYR A 158 -8.73 5.78 -10.05
CA TYR A 158 -9.64 5.97 -8.93
C TYR A 158 -9.33 7.30 -8.21
N ASN A 159 -8.04 7.57 -7.98
CA ASN A 159 -7.59 8.81 -7.33
C ASN A 159 -7.65 10.06 -8.25
N PHE A 160 -7.26 9.93 -9.52
CA PHE A 160 -7.21 11.06 -10.46
C PHE A 160 -8.50 11.29 -11.24
N GLY A 161 -9.41 10.33 -11.23
CA GLY A 161 -10.57 10.25 -12.11
C GLY A 161 -10.25 9.59 -13.45
N GLY A 162 -11.31 9.17 -14.15
CA GLY A 162 -11.20 8.37 -15.38
C GLY A 162 -10.51 9.05 -16.56
N GLY A 163 -10.33 10.38 -16.56
CA GLY A 163 -9.58 11.08 -17.60
C GLY A 163 -8.08 10.71 -17.63
N PHE A 164 -7.55 10.14 -16.54
CA PHE A 164 -6.19 9.62 -16.52
C PHE A 164 -6.02 8.38 -17.41
N ILE A 165 -7.07 7.55 -17.57
CA ILE A 165 -7.06 6.39 -18.48
C ILE A 165 -6.85 6.88 -19.92
N ASP A 166 -7.63 7.87 -20.33
CA ASP A 166 -7.56 8.43 -21.68
C ASP A 166 -6.17 9.06 -21.94
N TYR A 167 -5.63 9.78 -20.95
CA TYR A 167 -4.28 10.32 -21.01
C TYR A 167 -3.21 9.24 -21.18
N VAL A 168 -3.28 8.13 -20.43
CA VAL A 168 -2.33 7.02 -20.55
C VAL A 168 -2.43 6.35 -21.92
N GLN A 169 -3.65 6.18 -22.46
CA GLN A 169 -3.85 5.62 -23.79
C GLN A 169 -3.20 6.48 -24.90
N GLU A 170 -3.30 7.80 -24.79
CA GLU A 170 -2.66 8.74 -25.72
C GLU A 170 -1.13 8.80 -25.55
N ASN A 171 -0.59 8.36 -24.42
CA ASN A 171 0.82 8.52 -24.05
C ASN A 171 1.54 7.17 -23.78
N GLY A 172 1.27 6.16 -24.60
CA GLY A 172 2.02 4.89 -24.60
C GLY A 172 1.23 3.68 -24.11
N GLY A 173 -0.02 3.86 -23.68
CA GLY A 173 -0.99 2.79 -23.44
C GLY A 173 -0.75 1.94 -22.20
N ARG A 174 0.21 2.30 -21.34
CA ARG A 174 0.52 1.58 -20.09
C ARG A 174 0.80 2.55 -18.97
N TYR A 175 0.36 2.22 -17.77
CA TYR A 175 0.68 3.01 -16.59
C TYR A 175 2.20 3.15 -16.39
N SER A 176 2.62 4.35 -15.97
CA SER A 176 3.94 4.59 -15.42
C SER A 176 3.87 5.73 -14.39
N LYS A 177 4.81 5.75 -13.45
CA LYS A 177 4.89 6.81 -12.43
C LYS A 177 5.16 8.17 -13.06
N GLU A 178 5.91 8.19 -14.15
CA GLU A 178 6.20 9.39 -14.94
C GLU A 178 4.93 9.97 -15.57
N LEU A 179 4.04 9.12 -16.10
CA LEU A 179 2.74 9.55 -16.64
C LEU A 179 1.81 10.08 -15.54
N ALA A 180 1.82 9.46 -14.35
CA ALA A 180 1.06 9.96 -13.20
C ALA A 180 1.54 11.36 -12.77
N ILE A 181 2.87 11.56 -12.72
CA ILE A 181 3.47 12.86 -12.41
C ILE A 181 3.10 13.90 -13.47
N SER A 182 3.26 13.59 -14.76
CA SER A 182 2.98 14.55 -15.84
C SER A 182 1.51 14.94 -15.93
N PHE A 183 0.60 13.97 -15.72
CA PHE A 183 -0.82 14.23 -15.65
C PHE A 183 -1.17 15.15 -14.47
N SER A 184 -0.65 14.84 -13.28
CA SER A 184 -0.88 15.66 -12.09
C SER A 184 -0.35 17.09 -12.25
N GLN A 185 0.84 17.26 -12.85
CA GLN A 185 1.37 18.58 -13.19
C GLN A 185 0.42 19.34 -14.12
N MET A 186 -0.01 18.71 -15.22
CA MET A 186 -0.92 19.32 -16.19
C MET A 186 -2.24 19.76 -15.53
N MET A 187 -2.85 18.87 -14.76
CA MET A 187 -4.11 19.15 -14.08
C MET A 187 -3.94 20.22 -13.02
N TYR A 188 -2.87 20.19 -12.24
CA TYR A 188 -2.58 21.20 -11.24
C TYR A 188 -2.43 22.60 -11.87
N GLN A 189 -1.77 22.72 -13.03
CA GLN A 189 -1.71 24.02 -13.72
C GLN A 189 -3.09 24.57 -14.10
N ARG A 190 -4.05 23.70 -14.42
CA ARG A 190 -5.43 24.09 -14.74
C ARG A 190 -6.19 24.54 -13.51
N VAL A 191 -5.99 23.90 -12.36
CA VAL A 191 -6.82 24.11 -11.16
C VAL A 191 -6.14 24.91 -10.04
N LYS A 192 -4.84 25.21 -10.12
CA LYS A 192 -4.10 25.92 -9.05
C LYS A 192 -4.72 27.26 -8.67
N HIS A 193 -5.42 27.92 -9.60
CA HIS A 193 -6.09 29.19 -9.39
C HIS A 193 -7.26 29.11 -8.39
N THR A 194 -7.81 27.92 -8.14
CA THR A 194 -8.89 27.71 -7.18
C THR A 194 -8.40 27.76 -5.73
N GLY A 195 -7.11 27.51 -5.49
CA GLY A 195 -6.53 27.39 -4.15
C GLY A 195 -6.96 26.15 -3.36
N ILE A 196 -7.78 25.26 -3.95
CA ILE A 196 -8.31 24.06 -3.29
C ILE A 196 -7.25 22.95 -3.23
N TYR A 197 -6.45 22.83 -4.30
CA TYR A 197 -5.50 21.73 -4.47
C TYR A 197 -4.13 22.06 -3.88
N ARG A 198 -3.56 21.09 -3.15
CA ARG A 198 -2.27 21.21 -2.48
C ARG A 198 -1.51 19.89 -2.58
N CYS A 199 -0.19 19.98 -2.54
CA CYS A 199 0.66 18.79 -2.57
C CYS A 199 0.52 18.02 -1.25
N HIS A 200 0.10 16.76 -1.33
CA HIS A 200 -0.05 15.87 -0.18
C HIS A 200 1.28 15.26 0.29
N ARG A 201 2.30 15.26 -0.58
CA ARG A 201 3.58 14.57 -0.35
C ARG A 201 4.79 15.45 -0.66
N PRO A 202 5.94 15.23 0.01
CA PRO A 202 7.19 15.90 -0.34
C PRO A 202 7.61 15.67 -1.80
N SER A 203 7.43 14.46 -2.33
CA SER A 203 7.72 14.13 -3.73
C SER A 203 6.83 14.94 -4.69
N ALA A 204 5.54 15.10 -4.38
CA ALA A 204 4.64 15.93 -5.16
C ALA A 204 5.10 17.40 -5.20
N VAL A 205 5.62 17.93 -4.08
CA VAL A 205 6.18 19.30 -4.03
C VAL A 205 7.39 19.42 -4.96
N GLN A 206 8.31 18.45 -4.91
CA GLN A 206 9.50 18.43 -5.77
C GLN A 206 9.13 18.46 -7.27
N HIS A 207 8.05 17.79 -7.65
CA HIS A 207 7.59 17.75 -9.03
C HIS A 207 6.58 18.86 -9.40
N GLY A 208 6.08 19.66 -8.45
CA GLY A 208 4.96 20.58 -8.71
C GLY A 208 3.68 19.86 -9.15
N ALA A 209 3.48 18.63 -8.67
CA ALA A 209 2.44 17.70 -9.08
C ALA A 209 1.36 17.59 -7.98
N CYS A 210 0.64 18.68 -7.73
CA CYS A 210 -0.27 18.81 -6.58
C CYS A 210 -1.75 18.49 -6.90
N TYR A 211 -2.04 17.80 -8.00
CA TYR A 211 -3.39 17.30 -8.31
C TYR A 211 -3.46 15.82 -7.97
N GLY A 212 -4.33 15.46 -7.01
CA GLY A 212 -4.41 14.11 -6.44
C GLY A 212 -3.11 13.66 -5.77
N ASP A 213 -2.92 12.34 -5.67
CA ASP A 213 -1.75 11.70 -5.10
C ASP A 213 -0.95 10.91 -6.17
N ILE A 214 0.25 11.40 -6.51
CA ILE A 214 1.15 10.76 -7.49
C ILE A 214 1.79 9.44 -6.98
N GLU A 215 1.66 9.11 -5.70
CA GLU A 215 2.12 7.84 -5.12
C GLU A 215 0.95 6.93 -4.71
N TYR A 216 -0.25 7.22 -5.20
CA TYR A 216 -1.46 6.52 -4.76
C TYR A 216 -1.38 5.00 -4.98
N VAL A 217 -0.83 4.56 -6.13
CA VAL A 217 -0.62 3.13 -6.41
C VAL A 217 0.25 2.47 -5.34
N ASP A 218 1.42 3.05 -5.04
CA ASP A 218 2.33 2.55 -4.01
C ASP A 218 1.65 2.57 -2.62
N ALA A 219 0.87 3.62 -2.36
CA ALA A 219 0.19 3.83 -1.09
C ALA A 219 -0.93 2.83 -0.82
N VAL A 220 -1.65 2.38 -1.85
CA VAL A 220 -2.66 1.31 -1.74
C VAL A 220 -1.98 -0.06 -1.70
N LEU A 221 -1.07 -0.33 -2.65
CA LEU A 221 -0.47 -1.65 -2.80
C LEU A 221 0.40 -2.06 -1.61
N LYS A 222 0.90 -1.13 -0.78
CA LYS A 222 1.59 -1.48 0.47
C LYS A 222 0.72 -2.30 1.44
N TYR A 223 -0.61 -2.16 1.39
CA TYR A 223 -1.56 -2.91 2.23
C TYR A 223 -1.91 -4.26 1.63
N LEU A 224 -1.71 -4.43 0.32
CA LEU A 224 -1.68 -5.74 -0.31
C LEU A 224 -0.29 -6.24 -0.19
N ALA A 225 0.05 -6.74 1.00
CA ALA A 225 1.32 -7.38 1.20
C ALA A 225 1.52 -8.43 0.10
N PRO A 226 2.50 -8.25 -0.80
CA PRO A 226 3.48 -9.31 -0.88
C PRO A 226 3.90 -9.61 0.56
N VAL A 227 3.99 -10.86 0.99
CA VAL A 227 4.80 -11.14 2.18
C VAL A 227 6.24 -10.73 1.87
N ALA A 228 6.53 -9.43 1.95
CA ALA A 228 7.82 -8.85 2.18
C ALA A 228 7.76 -8.48 3.66
N VAL A 229 8.24 -9.37 4.53
CA VAL A 229 9.57 -9.12 5.09
C VAL A 229 9.48 -7.84 5.93
N ALA A 230 8.99 -7.96 7.16
CA ALA A 230 9.25 -6.94 8.16
C ALA A 230 10.78 -6.78 8.25
N ASP A 231 11.29 -5.59 7.94
CA ASP A 231 12.68 -5.19 8.18
C ASP A 231 13.81 -6.06 7.57
N GLY A 232 13.59 -6.63 6.38
CA GLY A 232 14.58 -7.56 5.79
C GLY A 232 14.60 -8.95 6.43
N VAL A 233 13.68 -9.26 7.35
CA VAL A 233 13.60 -10.54 8.05
C VAL A 233 12.50 -11.43 7.46
N ILE A 234 12.91 -12.63 7.05
CA ILE A 234 12.00 -13.71 6.73
C ILE A 234 11.23 -14.10 7.99
N THR A 235 9.91 -14.07 7.92
CA THR A 235 9.08 -14.36 9.09
C THR A 235 9.22 -15.81 9.51
N LYS A 236 9.11 -16.06 10.82
CA LYS A 236 9.10 -17.40 11.40
C LYS A 236 7.99 -18.28 10.77
N GLU A 237 6.88 -17.69 10.32
CA GLU A 237 5.83 -18.38 9.55
C GLU A 237 6.27 -18.82 8.14
N LEU A 238 7.01 -17.98 7.38
CA LEU A 238 7.56 -18.36 6.08
C LEU A 238 8.66 -19.43 6.23
N LEU A 239 9.37 -19.41 7.36
CA LEU A 239 10.40 -20.39 7.74
C LEU A 239 9.83 -21.69 8.30
N SER A 240 8.65 -21.65 8.92
CA SER A 240 8.11 -22.80 9.63
C SER A 240 7.47 -23.80 8.68
N GLY A 241 7.95 -25.04 8.73
CA GLY A 241 7.29 -26.18 8.08
C GLY A 241 7.50 -26.28 6.57
N LEU A 242 8.43 -25.53 5.98
CA LEU A 242 8.78 -25.76 4.58
C LEU A 242 9.57 -27.06 4.41
N HIS A 243 9.14 -27.87 3.46
CA HIS A 243 9.87 -29.02 2.99
C HIS A 243 11.01 -28.57 2.08
N SER A 244 12.10 -29.34 2.07
CA SER A 244 13.15 -29.15 1.08
C SER A 244 12.60 -29.42 -0.33
N PRO A 245 12.90 -28.56 -1.33
CA PRO A 245 12.49 -28.81 -2.72
C PRO A 245 13.25 -29.96 -3.38
N LEU A 246 14.31 -30.48 -2.72
CA LEU A 246 15.10 -31.62 -3.14
C LEU A 246 15.26 -32.61 -1.98
N ALA A 247 15.30 -33.91 -2.27
CA ALA A 247 15.56 -34.95 -1.27
C ALA A 247 17.04 -35.05 -0.85
N ILE A 248 17.92 -34.33 -1.56
CA ILE A 248 19.36 -34.22 -1.28
C ILE A 248 19.67 -32.91 -0.53
N PRO A 249 20.84 -32.80 0.14
CA PRO A 249 21.28 -31.54 0.71
C PRO A 249 21.32 -30.43 -0.35
N LEU A 250 20.74 -29.28 -0.01
CA LEU A 250 20.70 -28.13 -0.89
C LEU A 250 22.11 -27.54 -1.05
N ASN A 251 22.57 -27.45 -2.29
CA ASN A 251 23.83 -26.83 -2.64
C ASN A 251 23.57 -25.67 -3.59
N VAL A 252 23.77 -24.45 -3.09
CA VAL A 252 23.50 -23.20 -3.82
C VAL A 252 24.57 -22.97 -4.88
N THR A 253 24.17 -22.90 -6.14
CA THR A 253 25.07 -22.58 -7.27
C THR A 253 25.00 -21.12 -7.68
N SER A 254 23.87 -20.45 -7.45
CA SER A 254 23.72 -19.01 -7.65
C SER A 254 22.70 -18.43 -6.67
N ARG A 255 22.98 -17.24 -6.13
CA ARG A 255 22.12 -16.51 -5.19
C ARG A 255 21.17 -15.56 -5.90
N PHE A 256 20.13 -15.14 -5.19
CA PHE A 256 19.20 -14.09 -5.60
C PHE A 256 19.89 -12.73 -5.72
N GLY A 257 19.38 -11.86 -6.59
CA GLY A 257 19.74 -10.45 -6.69
C GLY A 257 20.65 -10.08 -7.86
N TRP A 258 21.17 -8.86 -7.82
CA TRP A 258 21.98 -8.28 -8.89
C TRP A 258 23.34 -8.96 -9.03
N ARG A 259 23.68 -9.36 -10.25
CA ARG A 259 24.96 -9.95 -10.62
C ARG A 259 25.47 -9.40 -11.96
N VAL A 260 26.75 -9.61 -12.22
CA VAL A 260 27.36 -9.32 -13.53
C VAL A 260 27.67 -10.63 -14.23
N VAL A 261 27.03 -10.88 -15.35
CA VAL A 261 27.19 -12.09 -16.16
C VAL A 261 27.66 -11.66 -17.56
N PHE A 262 28.82 -12.12 -17.99
CA PHE A 262 29.47 -11.71 -19.26
C PHE A 262 29.59 -10.18 -19.46
N GLY A 263 29.86 -9.45 -18.38
CA GLY A 263 29.99 -7.99 -18.41
C GLY A 263 28.66 -7.21 -18.45
N GLN A 264 27.52 -7.91 -18.43
CA GLN A 264 26.19 -7.29 -18.37
C GLN A 264 25.57 -7.46 -16.99
N ARG A 265 24.83 -6.45 -16.54
CA ARG A 265 24.08 -6.48 -15.29
C ARG A 265 22.83 -7.34 -15.49
N ASP A 266 22.71 -8.40 -14.70
CA ASP A 266 21.61 -9.36 -14.69
C ASP A 266 20.97 -9.36 -13.29
N ASN A 267 19.64 -9.38 -13.21
CA ASN A 267 18.95 -9.51 -11.93
C ASN A 267 18.44 -10.94 -11.80
N HIS A 268 19.04 -11.71 -10.89
CA HIS A 268 18.64 -13.09 -10.66
C HIS A 268 17.43 -13.14 -9.71
N THR A 269 16.29 -13.61 -10.21
CA THR A 269 15.00 -13.51 -9.51
C THR A 269 14.70 -14.68 -8.58
N GLY A 270 15.64 -15.61 -8.41
CA GLY A 270 15.53 -16.78 -7.55
C GLY A 270 16.87 -17.23 -7.00
N ILE A 271 16.89 -18.43 -6.44
CA ILE A 271 18.11 -19.14 -6.01
C ILE A 271 18.26 -20.42 -6.84
N ASP A 272 19.48 -20.73 -7.23
CA ASP A 272 19.78 -21.94 -8.01
C ASP A 272 20.36 -23.02 -7.09
N PHE A 273 19.80 -24.22 -7.18
CA PHE A 273 20.30 -25.40 -6.47
C PHE A 273 20.83 -26.43 -7.47
N SER A 274 22.04 -26.95 -7.24
CA SER A 274 22.56 -28.04 -8.07
C SER A 274 21.71 -29.30 -7.90
N CYS A 275 21.33 -29.91 -9.00
CA CYS A 275 20.68 -31.22 -9.02
C CYS A 275 21.02 -31.97 -10.32
N THR A 276 20.69 -33.26 -10.34
CA THR A 276 20.90 -34.16 -11.47
C THR A 276 19.55 -34.55 -12.09
N PRO A 277 19.49 -35.00 -13.36
CA PRO A 277 18.22 -35.37 -13.98
C PRO A 277 17.45 -36.50 -13.28
N SER A 278 18.11 -37.27 -12.41
CA SER A 278 17.47 -38.29 -11.56
C SER A 278 16.78 -37.72 -10.31
N ASP A 279 17.05 -36.47 -9.95
CA ASP A 279 16.47 -35.85 -8.76
C ASP A 279 15.06 -35.33 -9.04
N THR A 280 14.14 -35.68 -8.13
CA THR A 280 12.76 -35.19 -8.14
C THR A 280 12.69 -33.83 -7.46
N ILE A 281 11.93 -32.91 -8.05
CA ILE A 281 11.62 -31.59 -7.47
C ILE A 281 10.31 -31.69 -6.68
N HIS A 282 10.34 -31.28 -5.42
CA HIS A 282 9.21 -31.38 -4.49
C HIS A 282 8.62 -30.01 -4.16
N ALA A 283 7.33 -29.99 -3.86
CA ALA A 283 6.67 -28.80 -3.35
C ALA A 283 7.15 -28.47 -1.94
N VAL A 284 7.56 -27.23 -1.69
CA VAL A 284 8.02 -26.82 -0.35
C VAL A 284 6.86 -26.65 0.64
N LYS A 285 5.63 -26.44 0.17
CA LYS A 285 4.41 -26.32 0.97
C LYS A 285 3.20 -26.79 0.17
N SER A 286 2.14 -27.21 0.86
CA SER A 286 0.85 -27.51 0.25
C SER A 286 0.25 -26.29 -0.45
N GLY A 287 -0.53 -26.49 -1.51
CA GLY A 287 -1.15 -25.41 -2.26
C GLY A 287 -1.79 -25.88 -3.57
N THR A 288 -2.11 -24.94 -4.45
CA THR A 288 -2.70 -25.22 -5.77
C THR A 288 -1.74 -24.84 -6.88
N VAL A 289 -1.56 -25.71 -7.87
CA VAL A 289 -0.77 -25.38 -9.08
C VAL A 289 -1.50 -24.30 -9.87
N VAL A 290 -0.89 -23.13 -10.00
CA VAL A 290 -1.44 -22.00 -10.80
C VAL A 290 -0.82 -21.93 -12.19
N TYR A 291 0.32 -22.60 -12.39
CA TYR A 291 0.93 -22.77 -13.71
C TYR A 291 1.70 -24.08 -13.79
N SER A 292 1.55 -24.82 -14.89
CA SER A 292 2.41 -25.95 -15.25
C SER A 292 2.56 -25.99 -16.77
N GLY A 293 3.75 -25.67 -17.27
CA GLY A 293 3.98 -25.57 -18.71
C GLY A 293 5.35 -25.01 -19.09
N ASN A 294 5.58 -24.82 -20.38
CA ASN A 294 6.80 -24.18 -20.87
C ASN A 294 6.65 -22.64 -20.91
N ARG A 295 7.57 -21.91 -20.27
CA ARG A 295 7.55 -20.44 -20.16
C ARG A 295 8.89 -19.82 -20.55
N GLY A 296 9.23 -19.90 -21.83
CA GLY A 296 10.34 -19.13 -22.41
C GLY A 296 11.66 -19.35 -21.65
N PRO A 297 12.31 -18.31 -21.09
CA PRO A 297 13.57 -18.45 -20.36
C PRO A 297 13.51 -19.43 -19.18
N TYR A 298 12.38 -19.59 -18.51
CA TYR A 298 12.23 -20.53 -17.40
C TYR A 298 12.20 -22.00 -17.85
N GLY A 299 12.00 -22.27 -19.15
CA GLY A 299 11.79 -23.63 -19.64
C GLY A 299 10.50 -24.21 -19.08
N ASN A 300 10.51 -25.49 -18.71
CA ASN A 300 9.38 -26.09 -18.02
C ASN A 300 9.32 -25.57 -16.58
N LEU A 301 8.17 -25.00 -16.24
CA LEU A 301 7.93 -24.26 -15.02
C LEU A 301 6.66 -24.79 -14.35
N VAL A 302 6.77 -25.01 -13.05
CA VAL A 302 5.61 -25.17 -12.16
C VAL A 302 5.55 -23.97 -11.23
N GLN A 303 4.37 -23.38 -11.06
CA GLN A 303 4.10 -22.43 -9.98
C GLN A 303 2.99 -22.97 -9.09
N VAL A 304 3.22 -22.94 -7.78
CA VAL A 304 2.27 -23.37 -6.76
C VAL A 304 1.89 -22.15 -5.93
N ARG A 305 0.61 -21.83 -5.89
CA ARG A 305 0.03 -20.83 -4.98
C ARG A 305 -0.25 -21.48 -3.64
N HIS A 306 0.28 -20.85 -2.60
CA HIS A 306 0.01 -21.16 -1.20
C HIS A 306 -0.95 -20.09 -0.66
N ASP A 307 -0.96 -19.89 0.66
CA ASP A 307 -1.83 -18.89 1.31
C ASP A 307 -1.57 -17.48 0.77
N ASN A 308 -0.36 -16.95 1.01
CA ASN A 308 -0.03 -15.54 0.76
C ASN A 308 1.13 -15.35 -0.22
N TYR A 309 1.62 -16.43 -0.84
CA TYR A 309 2.77 -16.40 -1.74
C TYR A 309 2.73 -17.54 -2.75
N ILE A 310 3.61 -17.46 -3.74
CA ILE A 310 3.77 -18.44 -4.80
C ILE A 310 5.21 -18.95 -4.77
N THR A 311 5.39 -20.24 -4.98
CA THR A 311 6.71 -20.83 -5.25
C THR A 311 6.78 -21.24 -6.71
N ALA A 312 7.93 -20.99 -7.32
CA ALA A 312 8.19 -21.30 -8.72
C ALA A 312 9.37 -22.26 -8.83
N TYR A 313 9.23 -23.27 -9.70
CA TYR A 313 10.19 -24.34 -9.92
C TYR A 313 10.46 -24.41 -11.41
N ALA A 314 11.63 -23.96 -11.84
CA ALA A 314 11.97 -23.79 -13.25
C ALA A 314 13.10 -24.73 -13.72
N HIS A 315 13.29 -24.76 -15.04
CA HIS A 315 14.25 -25.60 -15.77
C HIS A 315 13.97 -27.10 -15.70
N LEU A 316 12.77 -27.53 -15.31
CA LEU A 316 12.41 -28.93 -15.14
C LEU A 316 12.59 -29.72 -16.45
N SER A 317 13.05 -30.96 -16.36
CA SER A 317 13.11 -31.85 -17.55
C SER A 317 11.72 -32.37 -17.91
N ARG A 318 10.88 -32.63 -16.90
CA ARG A 318 9.52 -33.12 -17.05
C ARG A 318 8.60 -32.58 -15.95
N LEU A 319 7.39 -32.21 -16.35
CA LEU A 319 6.30 -31.80 -15.46
C LEU A 319 5.54 -33.02 -14.95
N GLY A 320 5.32 -33.12 -13.63
CA GLY A 320 4.58 -34.19 -12.96
C GLY A 320 3.16 -33.78 -12.54
N VAL A 321 2.80 -32.52 -12.72
CA VAL A 321 1.54 -31.92 -12.25
C VAL A 321 0.91 -31.02 -13.30
N GLN A 322 -0.38 -30.70 -13.14
CA GLN A 322 -1.14 -29.84 -14.06
C GLN A 322 -1.74 -28.63 -13.33
N THR A 323 -2.00 -27.55 -14.06
CA THR A 323 -2.70 -26.36 -13.52
C THR A 323 -4.04 -26.76 -12.91
N GLY A 324 -4.36 -26.22 -11.73
CA GLY A 324 -5.55 -26.51 -10.94
C GLY A 324 -5.38 -27.68 -9.95
N GLN A 325 -4.30 -28.45 -10.05
CA GLN A 325 -4.05 -29.59 -9.15
C GLN A 325 -3.75 -29.11 -7.72
N GLN A 326 -4.35 -29.77 -6.73
CA GLN A 326 -3.98 -29.62 -5.32
C GLN A 326 -2.73 -30.44 -5.01
N ILE A 327 -1.82 -29.84 -4.25
CA ILE A 327 -0.49 -30.35 -3.94
C ILE A 327 -0.30 -30.36 -2.43
N GLU A 328 0.25 -31.44 -1.91
CA GLU A 328 0.70 -31.53 -0.52
C GLU A 328 2.18 -31.15 -0.39
N ALA A 329 2.59 -30.64 0.78
CA ALA A 329 3.99 -30.38 1.07
C ALA A 329 4.84 -31.66 0.89
N GLY A 330 5.96 -31.55 0.18
CA GLY A 330 6.82 -32.67 -0.17
C GLY A 330 6.37 -33.49 -1.38
N GLN A 331 5.19 -33.23 -1.95
CA GLN A 331 4.73 -33.94 -3.15
C GLN A 331 5.60 -33.59 -4.37
N ALA A 332 5.85 -34.60 -5.22
CA ALA A 332 6.61 -34.44 -6.45
C ALA A 332 5.89 -33.54 -7.47
N LEU A 333 6.60 -32.53 -7.95
CA LEU A 333 6.14 -31.59 -8.99
C LEU A 333 6.71 -31.91 -10.37
N GLY A 334 7.87 -32.57 -10.42
CA GLY A 334 8.57 -32.89 -11.65
C GLY A 334 10.00 -33.34 -11.38
N TYR A 335 10.85 -33.26 -12.41
CA TYR A 335 12.22 -33.72 -12.35
C TYR A 335 13.19 -32.60 -12.72
N CYS A 336 14.34 -32.57 -12.05
CA CYS A 336 15.42 -31.63 -12.35
C CYS A 336 15.83 -31.72 -13.82
N GLY A 337 16.26 -30.59 -14.38
CA GLY A 337 16.65 -30.52 -15.79
C GLY A 337 17.41 -29.26 -16.12
N THR A 338 17.45 -28.96 -17.41
CA THR A 338 18.14 -27.80 -17.99
C THR A 338 17.33 -27.18 -19.13
N THR A 339 15.99 -27.22 -19.05
CA THR A 339 15.14 -26.65 -20.10
C THR A 339 15.11 -25.12 -20.03
N GLY A 340 14.81 -24.46 -21.16
CA GLY A 340 14.83 -22.99 -21.23
C GLY A 340 16.25 -22.42 -21.28
N ARG A 341 16.44 -21.24 -20.70
CA ARG A 341 17.75 -20.57 -20.65
C ARG A 341 18.51 -21.01 -19.41
N SER A 342 19.27 -22.10 -19.55
CA SER A 342 20.07 -22.70 -18.47
C SER A 342 21.49 -23.03 -18.95
N SER A 343 22.47 -22.96 -18.05
CA SER A 343 23.87 -23.36 -18.30
C SER A 343 24.18 -24.80 -17.91
N GLY A 344 23.24 -25.53 -17.32
CA GLY A 344 23.41 -26.91 -16.85
C GLY A 344 22.27 -27.35 -15.94
N ASN A 345 22.29 -28.61 -15.49
CA ASN A 345 21.21 -29.11 -14.63
C ASN A 345 21.20 -28.41 -13.27
N HIS A 346 20.09 -27.75 -12.96
CA HIS A 346 19.83 -27.11 -11.67
C HIS A 346 18.33 -26.87 -11.50
N LEU A 347 17.90 -26.65 -10.27
CA LEU A 347 16.60 -26.08 -9.95
C LEU A 347 16.77 -24.58 -9.77
N HIS A 348 16.09 -23.79 -10.59
CA HIS A 348 15.87 -22.37 -10.29
C HIS A 348 14.58 -22.25 -9.48
N PHE A 349 14.72 -21.83 -8.22
CA PHE A 349 13.64 -21.73 -7.25
C PHE A 349 13.35 -20.26 -6.93
N GLU A 350 12.09 -19.84 -7.05
CA GLU A 350 11.65 -18.51 -6.65
C GLU A 350 10.58 -18.58 -5.56
N ILE A 351 10.58 -17.57 -4.70
CA ILE A 351 9.44 -17.19 -3.86
C ILE A 351 8.91 -15.87 -4.42
N LYS A 352 7.60 -15.78 -4.59
CA LYS A 352 6.95 -14.68 -5.29
C LYS A 352 5.66 -14.27 -4.62
N THR A 353 5.22 -13.07 -4.90
CA THR A 353 4.02 -12.51 -4.28
C THR A 353 2.85 -12.47 -5.25
N SER A 354 3.16 -12.57 -6.54
CA SER A 354 2.21 -12.84 -7.62
C SER A 354 2.82 -13.83 -8.61
N GLU A 355 2.03 -14.35 -9.55
CA GLU A 355 2.50 -15.38 -10.49
C GLU A 355 3.70 -14.89 -11.34
N TRP A 356 3.74 -13.60 -11.65
CA TRP A 356 4.68 -13.06 -12.64
C TRP A 356 5.54 -11.91 -12.13
N SER A 357 5.43 -11.54 -10.85
CA SER A 357 6.21 -10.44 -10.26
C SER A 357 6.44 -10.64 -8.76
N GLY A 358 7.16 -9.68 -8.14
CA GLY A 358 7.33 -9.62 -6.70
C GLY A 358 8.22 -10.74 -6.14
N HIS A 359 9.39 -10.91 -6.73
CA HIS A 359 10.37 -11.92 -6.34
C HIS A 359 11.00 -11.58 -4.98
N ILE A 360 11.10 -12.58 -4.12
CA ILE A 360 11.66 -12.51 -2.76
C ILE A 360 12.90 -13.39 -2.71
N ASP A 361 13.94 -12.93 -2.00
CA ASP A 361 15.14 -13.73 -1.76
C ASP A 361 14.79 -15.01 -0.96
N PRO A 362 14.95 -16.21 -1.54
CA PRO A 362 14.67 -17.44 -0.82
C PRO A 362 15.76 -17.83 0.19
N ALA A 363 16.96 -17.23 0.14
CA ALA A 363 18.12 -17.70 0.90
C ALA A 363 17.88 -17.76 2.42
N PRO A 364 17.28 -16.76 3.07
CA PRO A 364 17.06 -16.85 4.51
C PRO A 364 16.03 -17.94 4.89
N VAL A 365 15.18 -18.43 3.96
CA VAL A 365 14.19 -19.49 4.22
C VAL A 365 14.86 -20.82 4.53
N PHE A 366 15.98 -21.06 3.87
CA PHE A 366 16.74 -22.30 3.97
C PHE A 366 18.03 -22.13 4.81
N GLY A 367 18.25 -20.95 5.39
CA GLY A 367 19.36 -20.67 6.29
C GLY A 367 20.74 -20.52 5.63
N PHE A 368 20.81 -19.90 4.44
CA PHE A 368 22.04 -19.71 3.66
C PHE A 368 22.70 -18.33 3.74
#